data_AF-A0A920ATV5-F1
#
_entry.id   AF-A0A920ATV5-F1
#
_cell.length_a   1.000
_cell.length_b   1.000
_cell.length_c   1.000
_cell.angle_alpha   90.00
_cell.angle_beta   90.00
_cell.angle_gamma   90.00
#
_symmetry.space_group_name_H-M   'P 1'
#
loop_
_entity.id
_entity.type
_entity.pdbx_description
1 polymer ?
#
loop_
_entity_poly.entity_id
_entity_poly.type
_entity_poly.pdbx_seq_one_letter_code
_entity_poly.pdbx_strand_id
1 'polypeptide(L)' 'MKYKIKELSLVVPTKDDHLKIEKNLNSVITFLNDFAQDFQILIISNGSSKKSTIFIDNLISFDYIEHIKI' A
#
# COMPACT_ATOMS: atom_id res chain seq x y z
N MET A 1 1.23 -15.52 -16.40
CA MET A 1 0.92 -16.69 -15.54
C MET A 1 -0.44 -17.24 -15.95
N LYS A 2 -0.62 -18.57 -16.02
CA LYS A 2 -1.88 -19.17 -16.52
C LYS A 2 -3.03 -19.13 -15.50
N TYR A 3 -2.75 -18.74 -14.26
CA TYR A 3 -3.73 -18.55 -13.18
C TYR A 3 -3.33 -17.35 -12.32
N LYS A 4 -4.26 -16.42 -12.11
CA LYS A 4 -4.16 -15.33 -11.13
C LYS A 4 -4.90 -15.73 -9.86
N ILE A 5 -4.47 -15.22 -8.71
CA ILE A 5 -5.27 -15.33 -7.49
C ILE A 5 -6.52 -14.45 -7.67
N LYS A 6 -7.69 -14.94 -7.25
CA LYS A 6 -8.95 -14.21 -7.41
C LYS A 6 -8.94 -12.89 -6.61
N GLU A 7 -8.68 -12.97 -5.31
CA GLU A 7 -8.73 -11.84 -4.39
C GLU A 7 -7.51 -11.88 -3.44
N LEU A 8 -6.89 -10.73 -3.20
CA LEU A 8 -5.71 -10.60 -2.32
C LEU A 8 -5.75 -9.30 -1.51
N SER A 9 -5.41 -9.39 -0.23
CA SER A 9 -5.19 -8.20 0.62
C SER A 9 -3.73 -8.13 1.03
N LEU A 10 -3.05 -7.03 0.72
CA LEU A 10 -1.71 -6.75 1.19
C LEU A 10 -1.78 -5.78 2.37
N VAL A 11 -1.28 -6.20 3.53
CA VAL A 11 -1.19 -5.33 4.72
C VAL A 11 0.25 -4.86 4.89
N VAL A 12 0.44 -3.54 4.94
CA VAL A 12 1.75 -2.88 5.07
C VAL A 12 1.78 -2.09 6.38
N PRO A 13 2.27 -2.67 7.48
CA PRO A 13 2.49 -1.92 8.72
C PRO A 13 3.66 -0.94 8.53
N THR A 14 3.54 0.27 9.07
CA THR A 14 4.58 1.31 8.97
C THR A 14 4.67 2.18 10.22
N LYS A 15 5.88 2.66 10.51
CA LYS A 15 6.15 3.72 11.49
C LYS A 15 7.23 4.65 10.94
N ASP A 16 6.83 5.83 10.49
CA ASP A 16 7.73 6.83 9.89
C ASP A 16 8.51 6.37 8.63
N ASP A 17 8.07 5.31 7.93
CA ASP A 17 8.73 4.77 6.72
C ASP A 17 8.19 5.31 5.39
N HIS A 18 7.59 6.50 5.39
CA HIS A 18 6.96 7.12 4.20
C HIS A 18 7.85 7.13 2.94
N LEU A 19 9.16 7.36 3.08
CA LEU A 19 10.12 7.33 1.95
C LEU A 19 10.32 5.91 1.37
N LYS A 20 10.27 4.87 2.21
CA LYS A 20 10.35 3.48 1.72
C LYS A 20 9.06 3.08 1.02
N ILE A 21 7.92 3.53 1.52
CA ILE A 21 6.63 3.29 0.88
C ILE A 21 6.66 3.92 -0.51
N GLU A 22 7.00 5.20 -0.62
CA GLU A 22 7.14 5.90 -1.92
C GLU A 22 8.03 5.13 -2.90
N LYS A 23 9.22 4.71 -2.45
CA LYS A 23 10.19 4.01 -3.31
C LYS A 23 9.67 2.67 -3.85
N ASN A 24 8.85 1.95 -3.09
CA ASN A 24 8.48 0.56 -3.41
C ASN A 24 7.05 0.38 -3.89
N LEU A 25 6.16 1.35 -3.65
CA LEU A 25 4.73 1.21 -3.90
C LEU A 25 4.41 0.85 -5.35
N ASN A 26 5.04 1.52 -6.32
CA ASN A 26 4.83 1.24 -7.74
C ASN A 26 5.23 -0.19 -8.15
N SER A 27 6.35 -0.69 -7.64
CA SER A 27 6.81 -2.06 -7.91
C SER A 27 5.83 -3.09 -7.31
N VAL A 28 5.32 -2.81 -6.10
CA VAL A 28 4.30 -3.65 -5.46
C VAL A 28 3.01 -3.67 -6.27
N ILE A 29 2.51 -2.51 -6.68
CA ILE A 29 1.32 -2.39 -7.53
C ILE A 29 1.51 -3.15 -8.85
N THR A 30 2.68 -3.03 -9.47
CA THR A 30 3.00 -3.74 -10.72
C THR A 30 2.93 -5.25 -10.53
N PHE A 31 3.55 -5.77 -9.46
CA PHE A 31 3.46 -7.18 -9.12
C PHE A 31 2.01 -7.63 -8.87
N LEU A 32 1.24 -6.87 -8.09
CA LEU A 32 -0.14 -7.22 -7.74
C LEU A 32 -1.06 -7.23 -8.97
N ASN A 33 -0.88 -6.28 -9.89
CA ASN A 33 -1.59 -6.26 -11.18
C ASN A 33 -1.31 -7.50 -12.03
N ASP A 34 -0.11 -8.08 -11.95
CA ASP A 34 0.23 -9.29 -12.69
C ASP A 34 -0.20 -10.58 -11.98
N PHE A 35 -0.26 -10.55 -10.64
CA PHE A 35 -0.43 -11.73 -9.80
C PHE A 35 -1.88 -11.98 -9.36
N ALA A 36 -2.66 -10.93 -9.14
CA ALA A 36 -4.05 -11.00 -8.67
C ALA A 36 -5.02 -10.47 -9.73
N GLN A 37 -6.27 -10.94 -9.67
CA GLN A 37 -7.38 -10.36 -10.43
C GLN A 37 -7.90 -9.12 -9.69
N ASP A 38 -8.21 -9.26 -8.40
CA ASP A 38 -8.62 -8.18 -7.52
C ASP A 38 -7.67 -8.11 -6.32
N PHE A 39 -7.24 -6.90 -5.94
CA PHE A 39 -6.43 -6.71 -4.73
C PHE A 39 -6.72 -5.40 -4.03
N GLN A 40 -6.40 -5.36 -2.74
CA GLN A 40 -6.37 -4.13 -1.94
C GLN A 40 -5.05 -4.03 -1.17
N ILE A 41 -4.59 -2.80 -0.93
CA ILE A 41 -3.42 -2.49 -0.10
C ILE A 41 -3.88 -1.70 1.12
N LEU A 42 -3.60 -2.22 2.30
CA LEU A 42 -3.90 -1.59 3.59
C LEU A 42 -2.58 -1.12 4.20
N ILE A 43 -2.29 0.18 4.12
CA ILE A 43 -1.14 0.78 4.80
C ILE A 43 -1.56 1.16 6.20
N ILE A 44 -0.91 0.62 7.22
CA ILE A 44 -1.27 0.85 8.63
C ILE A 44 -0.14 1.63 9.32
N SER A 45 -0.34 2.94 9.50
CA SER A 45 0.55 3.79 10.28
C SER A 45 0.25 3.66 11.77
N ASN A 46 1.13 3.00 12.52
CA ASN A 46 0.99 2.82 13.96
C ASN A 46 1.98 3.72 14.71
N GLY A 47 1.49 4.79 15.32
CA GLY A 47 2.32 5.75 16.06
C GLY A 47 3.33 6.50 15.18
N SER A 48 3.02 6.68 13.89
CA SER A 48 3.79 7.50 12.95
C SER A 48 3.62 8.99 13.25
N SER A 49 4.63 9.79 12.90
CA SER A 49 4.52 11.25 12.95
C SER A 49 3.43 11.79 12.01
N LYS A 50 2.91 12.98 12.34
CA LYS A 50 1.97 13.71 11.48
C LYS A 50 2.55 13.98 10.09
N LYS A 51 3.88 14.23 10.00
CA LYS A 51 4.57 14.44 8.73
C LYS A 51 4.54 13.18 7.87
N SER A 52 4.87 12.02 8.44
CA SER A 52 4.85 10.75 7.72
C SER A 52 3.45 10.36 7.26
N THR A 53 2.44 10.54 8.12
CA THR A 53 1.06 10.20 7.78
C THR A 53 0.50 11.07 6.65
N ILE A 54 0.71 12.39 6.70
CA ILE A 54 0.32 13.31 5.62
C ILE A 54 1.05 12.96 4.32
N PHE A 55 2.34 12.61 4.41
CA PHE A 55 3.10 12.21 3.23
C PHE A 55 2.48 10.99 2.55
N ILE A 56 2.13 9.96 3.32
CA ILE A 56 1.47 8.76 2.79
C ILE A 56 0.07 9.10 2.24
N ASP A 57 -0.72 9.91 2.95
CA ASP A 57 -2.04 10.36 2.49
C ASP A 57 -1.96 11.06 1.11
N ASN A 58 -0.92 11.85 0.86
CA ASN A 58 -0.72 12.53 -0.42
C ASN A 58 -0.14 11.62 -1.52
N LEU A 59 0.53 10.54 -1.14
CA LEU A 59 1.09 9.56 -2.08
C LEU A 59 0.01 8.64 -2.64
N ILE A 60 -1.00 8.31 -1.85
CA ILE A 60 -2.08 7.41 -2.26
C ILE A 60 -3.13 8.17 -3.08
N SER A 61 -3.37 7.71 -4.30
CA SER A 61 -4.39 8.28 -5.20
C SER A 61 -5.28 7.20 -5.86
N PHE A 62 -5.08 5.95 -5.47
CA PHE A 62 -5.77 4.80 -6.07
C PHE A 62 -6.82 4.24 -5.12
N ASP A 63 -8.01 3.94 -5.64
CA ASP A 63 -9.17 3.46 -4.86
C ASP A 63 -8.91 2.11 -4.15
N TYR A 64 -7.92 1.34 -4.61
CA TYR A 64 -7.54 0.05 -4.03
C TYR A 64 -6.43 0.16 -2.96
N ILE A 65 -6.11 1.38 -2.51
CA ILE A 65 -5.15 1.64 -1.43
C ILE A 65 -5.83 2.43 -0.33
N GLU A 66 -5.86 1.87 0.87
CA GLU A 66 -6.38 2.54 2.06
C GLU A 66 -5.25 2.78 3.07
N HIS A 67 -5.24 3.95 3.70
CA HIS A 67 -4.29 4.29 4.74
C HIS A 67 -4.99 4.46 6.09
N ILE A 68 -4.74 3.50 6.97
CA ILE A 68 -5.27 3.42 8.32
C ILE A 68 -4.23 4.00 9.29
N LYS A 69 -4.69 4.87 10.20
CA LYS A 69 -3.86 5.58 11.17
C LYS A 69 -4.30 5.16 12.58
N ILE A 70 -3.39 4.53 13.33
CA ILE A 70 -3.61 3.97 14.68
C ILE A 70 -2.64 4.64 15.67
#